data_AF-A0A1I7VK06-F1
#
_entry.id   AF-A0A1I7VK06-F1
#
_cell.length_a   1.000
_cell.length_b   1.000
_cell.length_c   1.000
_cell.angle_alpha   90.00
_cell.angle_beta   90.00
_cell.angle_gamma   90.00
#
_symmetry.space_group_name_H-M   'P 1'
#
loop_
_entity.id
_entity.type
_entity.pdbx_description
1 polymer ?
#
loop_
_entity_poly.entity_id
_entity_poly.type
_entity_poly.pdbx_seq_one_letter_code
_entity_poly.pdbx_strand_id
1 'polypeptide(L)'
;MSMTRLRLLAKFINRNPRNIEQLGLQTFPAGYGLDVDRHKHSFIYRANFQRHRHYVEGHIEHYKDGIVLLASSREKQISKQLCSPSDISACANIGHVLGLRCAMAGIHFLQGIDMEDIKRSAHASAFFGALIESGIRLGEPQPIPHTFEVDPELTYDSYEIQHTREDNTE
;
A
#
# COMPACT_ATOMS: atom_id res chain seq x y z
N MET A 1 52.81 6.25 2.00
CA MET A 1 51.40 6.70 2.10
C MET A 1 50.76 5.97 3.26
N SER A 2 50.43 6.67 4.34
CA SER A 2 49.86 6.07 5.55
C SER A 2 48.39 5.72 5.30
N MET A 3 48.08 4.42 5.25
CA MET A 3 46.69 3.92 5.18
C MET A 3 46.00 4.22 6.51
N THR A 4 45.10 5.20 6.51
CA THR A 4 44.26 5.51 7.67
C THR A 4 43.33 4.32 7.95
N ARG A 5 43.43 3.71 9.13
CA ARG A 5 42.60 2.57 9.52
C ARG A 5 41.14 3.01 9.61
N LEU A 6 40.29 2.53 8.69
CA LEU A 6 38.85 2.80 8.71
C LEU A 6 38.25 2.25 10.01
N ARG A 7 37.69 3.14 10.84
CA ARG A 7 36.92 2.75 12.03
C ARG A 7 35.48 2.53 11.59
N LEU A 8 35.06 1.27 11.54
CA LEU A 8 33.67 0.90 11.27
C LEU A 8 32.91 0.79 12.60
N LEU A 9 31.64 1.17 12.59
CA LEU A 9 30.73 0.94 13.71
C LEU A 9 30.35 -0.54 13.77
N ALA A 10 30.24 -1.09 14.97
CA ALA A 10 29.77 -2.47 15.17
C ALA A 10 28.27 -2.64 14.85
N LYS A 11 27.49 -1.55 14.89
CA LYS A 11 26.05 -1.54 14.63
C LYS A 11 25.66 -0.36 13.75
N PHE A 12 24.85 -0.63 12.72
CA PHE A 12 24.22 0.39 11.89
C PHE A 12 22.77 0.57 12.31
N ILE A 13 22.35 1.82 12.55
CA ILE A 13 20.97 2.14 12.95
C ILE A 13 20.34 2.98 11.83
N ASN A 14 19.40 2.38 11.11
CA ASN A 14 18.60 3.10 10.13
C ASN A 14 17.35 3.70 10.81
N ARG A 15 17.09 5.00 10.60
CA ARG A 15 15.93 5.73 11.13
C ARG A 15 14.85 6.01 10.09
N ASN A 16 15.05 5.60 8.84
CA ASN A 16 14.05 5.76 7.79
C ASN A 16 12.87 4.80 8.07
N PRO A 17 11.64 5.32 8.30
CA PRO A 17 10.48 4.47 8.57
C PRO A 17 10.17 3.51 7.40
N ARG A 18 10.42 3.94 6.17
CA ARG A 18 10.11 3.15 4.96
C ARG A 18 11.16 2.12 4.59
N ASN A 19 12.26 2.03 5.36
CA ASN A 19 13.34 1.09 5.04
C ASN A 19 12.87 -0.35 5.09
N ILE A 20 12.09 -0.73 6.11
CA ILE A 20 11.62 -2.10 6.31
C ILE A 20 10.58 -2.47 5.23
N GLU A 21 9.73 -1.52 4.83
CA GLU A 21 8.79 -1.65 3.72
C GLU A 21 9.51 -1.92 2.39
N GLN A 22 10.54 -1.12 2.09
CA GLN A 22 11.30 -1.24 0.83
C GLN A 22 12.14 -2.53 0.76
N LEU A 23 12.54 -3.07 1.91
CA LEU A 23 13.22 -4.37 2.00
C LEU A 23 12.25 -5.56 1.91
N GLY A 24 10.93 -5.34 1.90
CA GLY A 24 9.94 -6.41 1.93
C GLY A 24 9.91 -7.18 3.25
N LEU A 25 10.39 -6.56 4.33
CA LEU A 25 10.38 -7.16 5.68
C LEU A 25 9.14 -6.72 6.48
N GLN A 26 8.48 -5.63 6.05
CA GLN A 26 7.35 -5.06 6.78
C GLN A 26 6.12 -5.94 6.58
N THR A 27 5.59 -6.49 7.67
CA THR A 27 4.27 -7.10 7.69
C THR A 27 3.20 -6.00 7.74
N PHE A 28 2.14 -6.13 6.96
CA PHE A 28 0.92 -5.35 7.19
C PHE A 28 0.30 -5.76 8.53
N PRO A 29 -0.52 -4.91 9.16
CA PRO A 29 -1.21 -5.26 10.40
C PRO A 29 -2.07 -6.52 10.22
N ALA A 30 -1.55 -7.65 10.70
CA ALA A 30 -2.24 -8.93 10.68
C ALA A 30 -3.20 -9.02 11.88
N GLY A 31 -4.29 -9.76 11.71
CA GLY A 31 -5.35 -9.90 12.71
C GLY A 31 -6.74 -9.77 12.10
N TYR A 32 -7.74 -9.55 12.95
CA TYR A 32 -9.12 -9.26 12.55
C TYR A 32 -9.77 -10.36 11.70
N GLY A 33 -9.36 -11.63 11.89
CA GLY A 33 -9.86 -12.76 11.09
C GLY A 33 -11.37 -12.98 11.19
N LEU A 34 -11.99 -12.52 12.27
CA LEU A 34 -13.43 -12.61 12.53
C LEU A 34 -14.20 -11.35 12.10
N ASP A 35 -13.51 -10.26 11.76
CA ASP A 35 -14.16 -9.02 11.34
C ASP A 35 -14.44 -9.02 9.84
N VAL A 36 -15.67 -8.68 9.49
CA VAL A 36 -16.09 -8.48 8.09
C VAL A 36 -15.27 -7.37 7.42
N ASP A 37 -14.85 -6.38 8.20
CA ASP A 37 -14.11 -5.21 7.76
C ASP A 37 -12.57 -5.37 7.86
N ARG A 38 -12.05 -6.61 7.94
CA ARG A 38 -10.60 -6.90 8.03
C ARG A 38 -9.76 -6.13 7.00
N HIS A 39 -10.25 -6.05 5.77
CA HIS A 39 -9.57 -5.32 4.69
C HIS A 39 -9.41 -3.82 5.00
N LYS A 40 -10.20 -3.23 5.89
CA LYS A 40 -10.01 -1.83 6.31
C LYS A 40 -8.86 -1.63 7.30
N HIS A 41 -8.25 -2.71 7.79
CA HIS A 41 -7.17 -2.67 8.78
C HIS A 41 -5.90 -3.40 8.32
N SER A 42 -6.01 -4.39 7.44
CA SER A 42 -4.88 -5.18 6.94
C SER A 42 -4.38 -4.67 5.57
N PHE A 43 -3.53 -3.64 5.60
CA PHE A 43 -2.74 -3.15 4.46
C PHE A 43 -1.54 -2.33 4.95
N ILE A 44 -0.55 -2.11 4.09
CA ILE A 44 0.49 -1.08 4.25
C ILE A 44 -0.02 0.23 3.62
N TYR A 45 -0.37 0.18 2.32
CA TYR A 45 -0.91 1.33 1.58
C TYR A 45 -2.25 1.01 0.91
N ARG A 46 -3.24 1.89 1.02
CA ARG A 46 -4.56 1.75 0.36
C ARG A 46 -4.88 2.96 -0.49
N ALA A 47 -5.39 2.73 -1.71
CA ALA A 47 -6.00 3.79 -2.52
C ALA A 47 -7.48 3.95 -2.14
N ASN A 48 -7.89 5.17 -1.83
CA ASN A 48 -9.27 5.55 -1.62
C ASN A 48 -9.72 6.47 -2.76
N PHE A 49 -10.91 6.19 -3.27
CA PHE A 49 -11.58 7.00 -4.28
C PHE A 49 -12.86 7.61 -3.71
N GLN A 50 -12.98 8.93 -3.78
CA GLN A 50 -14.15 9.68 -3.32
C GLN A 50 -14.68 10.58 -4.44
N ARG A 51 -15.95 10.37 -4.78
CA ARG A 51 -16.67 11.17 -5.76
C ARG A 51 -17.64 12.10 -5.03
N HIS A 52 -17.51 13.39 -5.28
CA HIS A 52 -18.47 14.40 -4.83
C HIS A 52 -19.22 14.98 -6.03
N ARG A 53 -20.30 15.72 -5.74
CA ARG A 53 -21.14 16.35 -6.77
C ARG A 53 -20.36 17.29 -7.70
N HIS A 54 -19.36 18.00 -7.17
CA HIS A 54 -18.63 19.05 -7.89
C HIS A 54 -17.15 18.74 -8.12
N TYR A 55 -16.63 17.67 -7.54
CA TYR A 55 -15.22 17.31 -7.65
C TYR A 55 -15.01 15.83 -7.37
N VAL A 56 -13.81 15.36 -7.68
CA VAL A 56 -13.34 14.00 -7.45
C VAL A 56 -12.02 14.08 -6.70
N GLU A 57 -11.81 13.12 -5.81
CA GLU A 57 -10.65 13.05 -4.95
C GLU A 57 -10.18 11.60 -4.86
N GLY A 58 -8.87 11.41 -5.04
CA GLY A 58 -8.18 10.15 -4.80
C GLY A 58 -7.07 10.40 -3.80
N HIS A 59 -6.89 9.50 -2.85
CA HIS A 59 -5.77 9.59 -1.91
C HIS A 59 -5.24 8.21 -1.57
N ILE A 60 -3.99 8.20 -1.11
CA ILE A 60 -3.32 7.01 -0.60
C ILE A 60 -3.12 7.19 0.89
N GLU A 61 -3.56 6.21 1.64
CA GLU A 61 -3.35 6.14 3.07
C GLU A 61 -2.33 5.06 3.40
N HIS A 62 -1.47 5.36 4.37
CA HIS A 62 -0.65 4.41 5.08
C HIS A 62 -1.35 4.00 6.38
N TYR A 63 -1.27 2.73 6.77
CA TYR A 63 -1.99 2.21 7.95
C TYR A 63 -1.68 2.94 9.26
N LYS A 64 -0.48 3.52 9.36
CA LYS A 64 -0.01 4.23 10.56
C LYS A 64 -0.04 5.75 10.42
N ASP A 65 0.40 6.26 9.27
CA ASP A 65 0.60 7.70 9.07
C ASP A 65 -0.63 8.41 8.49
N GLY A 66 -1.65 7.65 8.09
CA GLY A 66 -2.84 8.19 7.45
C GLY A 66 -2.55 8.61 6.01
N ILE A 67 -3.11 9.74 5.56
CA ILE A 67 -3.03 10.16 4.16
C ILE A 67 -1.60 10.62 3.81
N VAL A 68 -0.92 9.88 2.93
CA VAL A 68 0.44 10.17 2.48
C VAL A 68 0.47 10.91 1.14
N LEU A 69 -0.46 10.59 0.23
CA LEU A 69 -0.61 11.24 -1.06
C LEU A 69 -2.08 11.56 -1.30
N LEU A 70 -2.33 12.70 -1.93
CA LEU A 70 -3.66 13.18 -2.27
C LEU A 70 -3.62 13.64 -3.73
N ALA A 71 -4.73 13.55 -4.46
CA ALA A 71 -4.97 14.18 -5.74
C ALA A 71 -6.45 14.57 -5.85
N SER A 72 -6.75 15.83 -6.14
CA SER A 72 -8.13 16.30 -6.28
C SER A 72 -8.34 17.15 -7.52
N SER A 73 -9.52 17.02 -8.15
CA SER A 73 -9.90 17.90 -9.26
C SER A 73 -10.11 19.36 -8.83
N ARG A 74 -10.06 19.65 -7.52
CA ARG A 74 -10.03 21.01 -6.97
C ARG A 74 -8.66 21.68 -7.11
N GLU A 75 -7.59 20.92 -7.31
CA GLU A 75 -6.26 21.48 -7.48
C GLU A 75 -6.19 22.34 -8.74
N LYS A 76 -5.72 23.58 -8.61
CA LYS A 76 -5.78 24.57 -9.69
C LYS A 76 -5.00 24.15 -10.94
N GLN A 77 -3.90 23.41 -10.78
CA GLN A 77 -3.15 22.90 -11.95
C GLN A 77 -3.92 21.82 -12.70
N ILE A 78 -4.67 20.98 -11.99
CA ILE A 78 -5.45 19.88 -12.57
C ILE A 78 -6.75 20.43 -13.17
N SER A 79 -7.49 21.24 -12.41
CA SER A 79 -8.79 21.77 -12.83
C SER A 79 -8.73 22.56 -14.13
N LYS A 80 -7.64 23.29 -14.38
CA LYS A 80 -7.41 24.03 -15.63
C LYS A 80 -7.30 23.14 -16.87
N GLN A 81 -6.94 21.87 -16.70
CA GLN A 81 -6.76 20.90 -17.78
C GLN A 81 -7.99 19.99 -17.96
N LEU A 82 -8.94 20.04 -17.04
CA LEU A 82 -10.16 19.23 -17.08
C LEU A 82 -11.29 19.99 -17.76
N CYS A 83 -12.02 19.31 -18.63
CA CYS A 83 -13.27 19.83 -19.20
C CYS A 83 -14.38 19.93 -18.15
N SER A 84 -14.48 18.92 -17.26
CA SER A 84 -15.40 18.86 -16.13
C SER A 84 -14.69 18.32 -14.91
N PRO A 85 -14.98 18.81 -13.68
CA PRO A 85 -14.30 18.39 -12.47
C PRO A 85 -14.81 17.06 -11.88
N SER A 86 -15.92 16.50 -12.38
CA SER A 86 -16.54 15.28 -11.84
C SER A 86 -16.89 14.23 -12.90
N ASP A 87 -16.44 14.36 -14.13
CA ASP A 87 -16.76 13.38 -15.18
C ASP A 87 -15.88 12.12 -15.06
N ILE A 88 -16.17 11.10 -15.88
CA ILE A 88 -15.36 9.86 -15.95
C ILE A 88 -13.91 10.20 -16.34
N SER A 89 -13.70 11.14 -17.26
CA SER A 89 -12.37 11.63 -17.65
C SER A 89 -11.63 12.28 -16.50
N ALA A 90 -12.33 13.02 -15.62
CA ALA A 90 -11.73 13.57 -14.41
C ALA A 90 -11.28 12.46 -13.46
N CYS A 91 -12.07 11.39 -13.32
CA CYS A 91 -11.70 10.24 -12.50
C CYS A 91 -10.43 9.55 -13.01
N ALA A 92 -10.34 9.30 -14.32
CA ALA A 92 -9.14 8.73 -14.95
C ALA A 92 -7.91 9.63 -14.77
N ASN A 93 -8.04 10.93 -15.05
CA ASN A 93 -6.93 11.88 -14.92
C ASN A 93 -6.44 12.02 -13.47
N ILE A 94 -7.35 11.98 -12.50
CA ILE A 94 -6.97 11.95 -11.07
C ILE A 94 -6.22 10.66 -10.74
N GLY A 95 -6.64 9.52 -11.31
CA GLY A 95 -5.90 8.25 -11.21
C GLY A 95 -4.48 8.34 -11.77
N HIS A 96 -4.30 8.92 -12.95
CA HIS A 96 -2.97 9.12 -13.55
C HIS A 96 -2.09 10.06 -12.72
N VAL A 97 -2.63 11.19 -12.25
CA VAL A 97 -1.87 12.14 -11.41
C VAL A 97 -1.46 11.48 -10.10
N LEU A 98 -2.36 10.74 -9.46
CA LEU A 98 -2.06 10.03 -8.23
C LEU A 98 -0.99 8.96 -8.48
N GLY A 99 -1.11 8.18 -9.56
CA GLY A 99 -0.12 7.21 -10.00
C GLY A 99 1.27 7.80 -10.23
N LEU A 100 1.34 8.96 -10.89
CA LEU A 100 2.58 9.71 -11.05
C LEU A 100 3.17 10.13 -9.69
N ARG A 101 2.34 10.62 -8.76
CA ARG A 101 2.77 10.96 -7.40
C ARG A 101 3.29 9.75 -6.65
N CYS A 102 2.66 8.58 -6.80
CA CYS A 102 3.15 7.31 -6.25
C CYS A 102 4.53 6.95 -6.78
N ALA A 103 4.72 7.02 -8.11
CA ALA A 103 5.99 6.71 -8.74
C ALA A 103 7.10 7.64 -8.24
N MET A 104 6.82 8.93 -8.13
CA MET A 104 7.77 9.91 -7.57
C MET A 104 8.06 9.67 -6.08
N ALA A 105 7.08 9.18 -5.32
CA ALA A 105 7.24 8.81 -3.92
C ALA A 105 7.86 7.41 -3.72
N GLY A 106 8.08 6.63 -4.79
CA GLY A 106 8.52 5.23 -4.69
C GLY A 106 7.50 4.32 -4.01
N ILE A 107 6.21 4.56 -4.21
CA ILE A 107 5.11 3.68 -3.78
C ILE A 107 4.63 2.93 -5.02
N HIS A 108 4.74 1.61 -5.02
CA HIS A 108 4.45 0.77 -6.19
C HIS A 108 3.36 -0.28 -5.94
N PHE A 109 3.16 -0.65 -4.68
CA PHE A 109 2.21 -1.67 -4.26
C PHE A 109 1.16 -1.04 -3.37
N LEU A 110 -0.10 -1.34 -3.66
CA LEU A 110 -1.25 -0.95 -2.84
C LEU A 110 -2.03 -2.20 -2.46
N GLN A 111 -2.94 -2.06 -1.52
CA GLN A 111 -3.86 -3.09 -1.10
C GLN A 111 -4.55 -3.75 -2.30
N GLY A 112 -4.69 -5.08 -2.23
CA GLY A 112 -5.51 -5.84 -3.18
C GLY A 112 -6.98 -5.47 -3.02
N ILE A 113 -7.62 -5.11 -4.14
CA ILE A 113 -9.05 -4.79 -4.21
C ILE A 113 -9.70 -5.78 -5.19
N ASP A 114 -10.92 -6.21 -4.90
CA ASP A 114 -11.69 -7.00 -5.85
C ASP A 114 -12.06 -6.13 -7.07
N MET A 115 -11.52 -6.52 -8.23
CA MET A 115 -11.77 -5.82 -9.49
C MET A 115 -13.23 -5.89 -9.92
N GLU A 116 -13.96 -6.94 -9.52
CA GLU A 116 -15.38 -7.07 -9.88
C GLU A 116 -16.24 -6.01 -9.17
N ASP A 117 -15.89 -5.64 -7.94
CA ASP A 117 -16.56 -4.55 -7.23
C ASP A 117 -16.24 -3.18 -7.86
N ILE A 118 -15.00 -2.97 -8.32
CA ILE A 118 -14.59 -1.74 -9.01
C ILE A 118 -15.36 -1.57 -10.33
N LYS A 119 -15.54 -2.66 -11.10
CA LYS A 119 -16.22 -2.65 -12.40
C LYS A 119 -17.68 -2.23 -12.31
N ARG A 120 -18.33 -2.34 -11.14
CA ARG A 120 -19.72 -1.90 -10.93
C ARG A 120 -19.91 -0.40 -11.17
N SER A 121 -18.86 0.40 -11.00
CA SER A 121 -18.90 1.85 -11.21
C SER A 121 -17.93 2.26 -12.31
N ALA A 122 -18.45 2.83 -13.40
CA ALA A 122 -17.63 3.34 -14.51
C ALA A 122 -16.61 4.39 -14.04
N HIS A 123 -16.95 5.19 -13.03
CA HIS A 123 -16.05 6.19 -12.45
C HIS A 123 -14.91 5.56 -11.65
N ALA A 124 -15.21 4.59 -10.80
CA ALA A 124 -14.20 3.88 -10.02
C ALA A 124 -13.29 3.07 -10.95
N SER A 125 -13.88 2.37 -11.92
CA SER A 125 -13.15 1.64 -12.96
C SER A 125 -12.17 2.53 -13.72
N ALA A 126 -12.59 3.72 -14.14
CA ALA A 126 -11.69 4.66 -14.82
C ALA A 126 -10.55 5.14 -13.92
N PHE A 127 -10.80 5.41 -12.64
CA PHE A 127 -9.78 5.83 -11.69
C PHE A 127 -8.75 4.72 -11.38
N PHE A 128 -9.22 3.52 -11.04
CA PHE A 128 -8.34 2.39 -10.72
C PHE A 128 -7.63 1.85 -11.95
N GLY A 129 -8.28 1.85 -13.11
CA GLY A 129 -7.64 1.53 -14.40
C GLY A 129 -6.46 2.45 -14.68
N ALA A 130 -6.65 3.77 -14.54
CA ALA A 130 -5.58 4.76 -14.72
C ALA A 130 -4.43 4.61 -13.72
N LEU A 131 -4.71 4.21 -12.47
CA LEU A 131 -3.66 3.87 -11.49
C LEU A 131 -2.85 2.66 -11.93
N ILE A 132 -3.50 1.59 -12.40
CA ILE A 132 -2.81 0.38 -12.87
C ILE A 132 -1.97 0.69 -14.11
N GLU A 133 -2.51 1.46 -15.06
CA GLU A 133 -1.79 1.92 -16.25
C GLU A 133 -0.54 2.75 -15.90
N SER A 134 -0.56 3.48 -14.78
CA SER A 134 0.61 4.23 -14.30
C SER A 134 1.73 3.36 -13.70
N GLY A 135 1.52 2.03 -13.63
CA GLY A 135 2.51 1.07 -13.12
C GLY A 135 2.31 0.65 -11.65
N ILE A 136 1.18 1.04 -11.04
CA ILE A 136 0.81 0.60 -9.69
C ILE A 136 0.27 -0.82 -9.72
N ARG A 137 0.74 -1.65 -8.80
CA ARG A 137 0.28 -3.02 -8.61
C ARG A 137 -0.68 -3.10 -7.44
N LEU A 138 -1.88 -3.62 -7.68
CA LEU A 138 -2.81 -3.97 -6.61
C LEU A 138 -2.44 -5.35 -6.08
N GLY A 139 -2.25 -5.45 -4.77
CA GLY A 139 -1.68 -6.62 -4.11
C GLY A 139 -0.29 -6.29 -3.56
N GLU A 140 -0.18 -6.34 -2.24
CA GLU A 140 1.08 -6.11 -1.53
C GLU A 140 1.96 -7.36 -1.61
N PRO A 141 3.29 -7.21 -1.73
CA PRO A 141 4.19 -8.35 -1.70
C PRO A 141 4.13 -9.03 -0.34
N GLN A 142 4.24 -10.35 -0.33
CA GLN A 142 4.33 -11.08 0.93
C GLN A 142 5.64 -10.73 1.63
N PRO A 143 5.60 -10.42 2.94
CA PRO A 143 6.79 -10.11 3.69
C PRO A 143 7.68 -11.35 3.80
N ILE A 144 8.99 -11.15 3.78
CA ILE A 144 9.94 -12.23 4.07
C ILE A 144 9.71 -12.66 5.53
N PRO A 145 9.47 -13.95 5.80
CA PRO A 145 9.19 -14.41 7.15
C PRO A 145 10.41 -14.22 8.05
N HIS A 146 10.16 -13.88 9.31
CA HIS A 146 11.19 -13.79 10.34
C HIS A 146 11.37 -15.16 10.97
N THR A 147 12.38 -15.89 10.52
CA THR A 147 12.71 -17.27 10.96
C THR A 147 14.06 -17.31 11.65
N PHE A 148 14.36 -18.42 12.32
CA PHE A 148 15.66 -18.63 12.99
C PHE A 148 16.85 -18.61 12.01
N GLU A 149 16.62 -18.95 10.73
CA GLU A 149 17.66 -18.87 9.69
C GLU A 149 18.13 -17.43 9.44
N VAL A 150 17.22 -16.47 9.60
CA VAL A 150 17.46 -15.04 9.37
C VAL A 150 17.90 -14.34 10.66
N ASP A 151 17.39 -14.78 11.81
CA ASP A 151 17.72 -14.24 13.13
C ASP A 151 18.05 -15.35 14.15
N PRO A 152 19.35 -15.60 14.42
CA PRO A 152 19.78 -16.58 15.43
C PRO A 152 19.41 -16.21 16.87
N GLU A 153 19.02 -14.96 17.15
CA GLU A 153 18.55 -14.52 18.48
C GLU A 153 17.05 -14.85 18.69
N LEU A 154 16.35 -15.29 17.64
CA LEU A 154 14.94 -15.66 17.73
C LEU A 154 14.74 -16.84 18.69
N THR A 155 13.90 -16.65 19.71
CA THR A 155 13.69 -17.67 20.76
C THR A 155 12.69 -18.76 20.35
N TYR A 156 11.78 -18.46 19.41
CA TYR A 156 10.72 -19.37 19.00
C TYR A 156 10.41 -19.18 17.52
N ASP A 157 10.35 -20.27 16.77
CA ASP A 157 9.90 -20.28 15.38
C ASP A 157 8.47 -20.80 15.30
N SER A 158 7.62 -20.17 14.48
CA SER A 158 6.24 -20.60 14.33
C SER A 158 6.20 -21.92 13.56
N TYR A 159 5.73 -22.99 14.19
CA TYR A 159 5.45 -24.25 13.50
C TYR A 159 4.03 -24.25 12.92
N GLU A 160 3.84 -24.97 11.81
CA GLU A 160 2.50 -25.25 11.29
C GLU A 160 1.71 -26.04 12.34
N ILE A 161 0.56 -25.49 12.75
CA ILE A 161 -0.36 -26.21 13.64
C ILE A 161 -1.04 -27.29 12.80
N GLN A 162 -0.67 -28.54 13.03
CA GLN A 162 -1.37 -29.66 12.42
C GLN A 162 -2.62 -29.97 13.23
N HIS A 163 -3.78 -29.65 12.66
CA HIS A 163 -5.05 -29.99 13.28
C HIS A 163 -5.19 -31.50 13.41
N THR A 164 -5.43 -31.97 14.63
CA THR A 164 -5.56 -33.40 14.92
C THR A 164 -7.03 -33.78 14.91
N ARG A 165 -7.36 -35.08 14.78
CA ARG A 165 -8.76 -35.55 14.83
C ARG A 165 -9.51 -35.12 16.12
N GLU A 166 -8.77 -34.85 17.18
CA GLU A 166 -9.28 -34.39 18.47
C GLU A 166 -9.80 -32.93 18.44
N ASP A 167 -9.36 -32.11 17.49
CA ASP A 167 -9.85 -30.73 17.33
C ASP A 167 -11.27 -30.68 16.73
N ASN A 168 -11.74 -31.79 16.14
CA ASN A 168 -13.07 -31.89 15.51
C ASN A 168 -14.14 -32.49 16.45
N THR A 169 -13.81 -32.75 17.71
CA THR A 169 -14.77 -33.22 18.72
C THR A 169 -15.37 -32.07 19.49
N GLU A 170 -16.33 -31.37 18.88
CA GLU A 170 -17.37 -30.57 19.54
C GLU A 170 -18.75 -30.90 18.97
#